data_AF-E7ELQ4-F1
#
_entry.id   AF-E7ELQ4-F1
#
_cell.length_a   1.000
_cell.length_b   1.000
_cell.length_c   1.000
_cell.angle_alpha   90.00
_cell.angle_beta   90.00
_cell.angle_gamma   90.00
#
_symmetry.space_group_name_H-M   'P 1'
#
loop_
_entity.id
_entity.type
_entity.pdbx_description
1 polymer ?
#
loop_
_entity_poly.entity_id
_entity_poly.type
_entity_poly.pdbx_seq_one_letter_code
_entity_poly.pdbx_strand_id
1 'polypeptide(L)'
;TGSKTLIAYVVGQSQEGELLATSEKGQLFDEQIEQWQSLYNQIYRQTSADSQGIFNIVGWNSSYTGEPIPVAQMREWLDDKVKVILAQQPKKVLEIGCGTGLILFQVAPHCQHYWGTDISSVALDHIQRINQEGPQLEQVRLLHSTADNFEGLESEGFDTIILNSVVQYFPHIDYLLRVLEG
;
A
#
# COMPACT_ATOMS: atom_id res chain seq x y z
N THR A 1 28.43 28.25 40.44
CA THR A 1 29.50 27.71 39.57
C THR A 1 28.84 26.92 38.45
N GLY A 2 28.89 27.39 37.20
CA GLY A 2 28.32 26.66 36.05
C GLY A 2 29.44 26.01 35.25
N SER A 3 29.54 24.68 35.26
CA SER A 3 30.52 23.96 34.44
C SER A 3 30.09 23.99 32.97
N LYS A 4 30.97 24.43 32.08
CA LYS A 4 30.73 24.37 30.63
C LYS A 4 30.79 22.91 30.17
N THR A 5 29.83 22.50 29.33
CA THR A 5 29.77 21.18 28.69
C THR A 5 29.72 21.33 27.18
N LEU A 6 30.24 20.32 26.46
CA LEU A 6 30.19 20.26 25.01
C LEU A 6 28.96 19.44 24.57
N ILE A 7 28.34 19.87 23.47
CA ILE A 7 27.28 19.15 22.76
C ILE A 7 27.76 18.98 21.32
N ALA A 8 27.67 17.76 20.81
CA ALA A 8 27.92 17.47 19.41
C ALA A 8 26.59 17.25 18.69
N TYR A 9 26.40 17.96 17.57
CA TYR A 9 25.31 17.72 16.64
C TYR A 9 25.87 16.89 15.49
N VAL A 10 25.33 15.70 15.30
CA VAL A 10 25.69 14.80 14.20
C VAL A 10 24.51 14.72 13.24
N VAL A 11 24.82 14.70 11.94
CA VAL A 11 23.83 14.51 10.87
C VAL A 11 24.24 13.26 10.11
N GLY A 12 23.28 12.38 9.82
CA GLY A 12 23.52 11.21 8.99
C GLY A 12 24.00 11.63 7.61
N GLN A 13 25.11 11.07 7.15
CA GLN A 13 25.62 11.35 5.82
C GLN A 13 24.71 10.65 4.80
N SER A 14 24.01 11.45 3.98
CA SER A 14 23.06 10.97 2.97
C SER A 14 23.69 10.62 1.62
N GLN A 15 25.02 10.77 1.48
CA GLN A 15 25.72 10.33 0.27
C GLN A 15 25.81 8.80 0.28
N GLU A 16 25.27 8.19 -0.77
CA GLU A 16 25.48 6.80 -1.15
C GLU A 16 27.00 6.53 -1.29
N GLY A 17 27.64 6.17 -0.19
CA GLY A 17 29.07 5.89 -0.14
C GLY A 17 29.36 4.79 0.87
N GLU A 18 29.39 3.55 0.38
CA GLU A 18 30.32 2.47 0.79
C GLU A 18 30.49 2.06 2.27
N LEU A 19 29.62 2.47 3.21
CA LEU A 19 29.87 2.15 4.64
C LEU A 19 29.09 0.97 5.21
N LEU A 20 28.04 0.50 4.54
CA LEU A 20 27.36 -0.76 4.88
C LEU A 20 27.60 -1.73 3.73
N ALA A 21 28.00 -2.96 4.05
CA ALA A 21 28.07 -4.00 3.03
C ALA A 21 26.71 -4.08 2.32
N THR A 22 26.70 -4.36 1.02
CA THR A 22 25.45 -4.47 0.24
C THR A 22 24.44 -5.42 0.88
N SER A 23 24.92 -6.45 1.59
CA SER A 23 24.12 -7.38 2.39
C SER A 23 23.49 -6.74 3.63
N GLU A 24 24.19 -5.88 4.36
CA GLU A 24 23.67 -5.19 5.55
C GLU A 24 22.62 -4.16 5.18
N LYS A 25 22.80 -3.46 4.04
CA LYS A 25 21.75 -2.58 3.50
C LYS A 25 20.51 -3.37 3.09
N GLY A 26 20.68 -4.50 2.41
CA GLY A 26 19.58 -5.39 2.05
C GLY A 26 18.77 -5.84 3.27
N GLN A 27 19.46 -6.31 4.32
CA GLN A 27 18.82 -6.72 5.57
C GLN A 27 18.02 -5.59 6.22
N LEU A 28 18.56 -4.37 6.28
CA LEU A 28 17.85 -3.22 6.84
C LEU A 28 16.58 -2.85 6.03
N PHE A 29 16.61 -3.02 4.71
CA PHE A 29 15.46 -2.75 3.86
C PHE A 29 14.39 -3.84 4.00
N ASP A 30 14.79 -5.10 4.11
CA ASP A 30 13.87 -6.21 4.40
C ASP A 30 13.21 -6.02 5.78
N GLU A 31 13.99 -5.65 6.81
CA GLU A 31 13.47 -5.32 8.14
C GLU A 31 12.47 -4.15 8.09
N GLN A 32 12.73 -3.12 7.27
CA GLN A 32 11.81 -1.99 7.11
C GLN A 32 10.47 -2.44 6.50
N ILE A 33 10.52 -3.33 5.50
CA ILE A 33 9.32 -3.91 4.87
C ILE A 33 8.53 -4.75 5.88
N GLU A 34 9.21 -5.59 6.67
CA GLU A 34 8.58 -6.39 7.74
C GLU A 34 7.93 -5.52 8.82
N GLN A 35 8.56 -4.40 9.19
CA GLN A 35 8.00 -3.43 10.14
C GLN A 35 6.72 -2.80 9.59
N TRP A 36 6.70 -2.39 8.32
CA TRP A 36 5.49 -1.88 7.67
C TRP A 36 4.39 -2.93 7.63
N GLN A 37 4.71 -4.17 7.24
CA GLN A 37 3.76 -5.28 7.24
C GLN A 37 3.13 -5.49 8.61
N SER A 38 3.96 -5.49 9.67
CA SER A 38 3.51 -5.67 11.05
C SER A 38 2.59 -4.54 11.49
N LEU A 39 2.95 -3.29 11.20
CA LEU A 39 2.14 -2.11 11.51
C LEU A 39 0.77 -2.17 10.81
N TYR A 40 0.74 -2.44 9.50
CA TYR A 40 -0.51 -2.49 8.74
C TYR A 40 -1.39 -3.67 9.11
N ASN A 41 -0.80 -4.84 9.37
CA ASN A 41 -1.53 -5.97 9.94
C ASN A 41 -2.22 -5.59 11.25
N GLN A 42 -1.55 -4.81 12.12
CA GLN A 42 -2.15 -4.36 13.36
C GLN A 42 -3.30 -3.37 13.12
N ILE A 43 -3.12 -2.41 12.20
CA ILE A 43 -4.15 -1.42 11.84
C ILE A 43 -5.39 -2.13 11.26
N TYR A 44 -5.22 -3.04 10.31
CA TYR A 44 -6.34 -3.72 9.65
C TYR A 44 -7.05 -4.73 10.56
N ARG A 45 -6.39 -5.26 11.60
CA ARG A 45 -7.06 -6.07 12.64
C ARG A 45 -7.96 -5.24 13.56
N GLN A 46 -7.89 -3.91 13.53
CA GLN A 46 -8.77 -3.09 14.35
C GLN A 46 -10.20 -3.15 13.82
N THR A 47 -11.06 -3.80 14.60
CA THR A 47 -12.48 -3.93 14.31
C THR A 47 -13.22 -2.68 14.80
N SER A 48 -13.71 -1.85 13.88
CA SER A 48 -14.67 -0.76 14.13
C SER A 48 -15.86 -0.92 13.18
N ALA A 49 -16.95 -0.16 13.41
CA ALA A 49 -18.08 -0.16 12.47
C ALA A 49 -17.66 0.27 11.06
N ASP A 50 -16.67 1.15 10.97
CA ASP A 50 -16.16 1.71 9.70
C ASP A 50 -15.22 0.74 8.96
N SER A 51 -14.72 -0.32 9.62
CA SER A 51 -13.87 -1.33 9.00
C SER A 51 -14.61 -2.56 8.46
N GLN A 52 -15.95 -2.56 8.48
CA GLN A 52 -16.76 -3.74 8.11
C GLN A 52 -17.19 -3.81 6.64
N GLY A 53 -16.88 -2.81 5.82
CA GLY A 53 -17.40 -2.71 4.45
C GLY A 53 -16.35 -2.49 3.36
N ILE A 54 -16.84 -2.26 2.13
CA ILE A 54 -16.03 -1.89 0.96
C ILE A 54 -15.36 -0.51 1.11
N PHE A 55 -15.88 0.34 1.98
CA PHE A 55 -15.33 1.67 2.28
C PHE A 55 -14.66 1.67 3.65
N ASN A 56 -13.56 0.94 3.75
CA ASN A 56 -12.77 0.85 4.97
C ASN A 56 -11.67 1.92 4.96
N ILE A 57 -11.81 2.93 5.82
CA ILE A 57 -10.87 4.06 5.94
C ILE A 57 -10.07 4.01 7.25
N VAL A 58 -9.93 2.82 7.85
CA VAL A 58 -9.10 2.64 9.04
C VAL A 58 -7.66 3.08 8.76
N GLY A 59 -7.05 3.77 9.73
CA GLY A 59 -5.69 4.31 9.60
C GLY A 59 -5.58 5.68 8.93
N TRP A 60 -6.67 6.23 8.38
CA TRP A 60 -6.70 7.60 7.86
C TRP A 60 -6.98 8.61 8.97
N ASN A 61 -5.94 8.98 9.71
CA ASN A 61 -6.00 9.96 10.78
C ASN A 61 -5.28 11.26 10.42
N SER A 62 -5.82 12.38 10.88
CA SER A 62 -5.20 13.69 10.73
C SER A 62 -3.92 13.78 11.58
N SER A 63 -2.79 14.12 10.97
CA SER A 63 -1.53 14.34 11.72
C SER A 63 -1.58 15.54 12.67
N TYR A 64 -2.58 16.43 12.54
CA TYR A 64 -2.74 17.60 13.41
C TYR A 64 -3.53 17.30 14.67
N THR A 65 -4.54 16.43 14.57
CA THR A 65 -5.49 16.18 15.66
C THR A 65 -5.42 14.76 16.20
N GLY A 66 -4.83 13.81 15.46
CA GLY A 66 -4.84 12.38 15.79
C GLY A 66 -6.17 11.69 15.50
N GLU A 67 -7.22 12.44 15.18
CA GLU A 67 -8.57 11.94 14.93
C GLU A 67 -8.75 11.42 13.49
N PRO A 68 -9.72 10.52 13.24
CA PRO A 68 -10.07 10.07 11.90
C PRO A 68 -10.43 11.24 10.96
N ILE A 69 -9.96 11.16 9.71
CA ILE A 69 -10.33 12.13 8.67
C ILE A 69 -11.83 12.00 8.39
N PRO A 70 -12.57 13.12 8.23
CA PRO A 70 -14.00 13.08 7.95
C PRO A 70 -14.35 12.22 6.73
N VAL A 71 -15.36 11.36 6.89
CA VAL A 71 -15.83 10.42 5.84
C VAL A 71 -16.08 11.10 4.49
N ALA A 72 -16.67 12.31 4.50
CA ALA A 72 -16.95 13.05 3.26
C ALA A 72 -15.67 13.42 2.49
N GLN A 73 -14.60 13.79 3.19
CA GLN A 73 -13.31 14.12 2.56
C GLN A 73 -12.64 12.87 1.99
N MET A 74 -12.69 11.75 2.73
CA MET A 74 -12.18 10.48 2.22
C MET A 74 -12.97 9.97 1.03
N ARG A 75 -14.28 10.25 0.97
CA ARG A 75 -15.12 9.92 -0.18
C ARG A 75 -14.73 10.75 -1.40
N GLU A 76 -14.62 12.06 -1.24
CA GLU A 76 -14.21 12.97 -2.32
C GLU A 76 -12.84 12.57 -2.89
N TRP A 77 -11.87 12.30 -2.02
CA TRP A 77 -10.56 11.79 -2.42
C TRP A 77 -10.66 10.50 -3.25
N LEU A 78 -11.45 9.52 -2.79
CA LEU A 78 -11.62 8.24 -3.48
C LEU A 78 -12.29 8.44 -4.84
N ASP A 79 -13.39 9.19 -4.88
CA ASP A 79 -14.18 9.45 -6.08
C ASP A 79 -13.32 10.11 -7.18
N ASP A 80 -12.47 11.07 -6.79
CA ASP A 80 -11.53 11.73 -7.70
C ASP A 80 -10.51 10.75 -8.29
N LYS A 81 -9.99 9.80 -7.50
CA LYS A 81 -9.03 8.79 -8.00
C LYS A 81 -9.72 7.80 -8.93
N VAL A 82 -10.86 7.25 -8.51
CA VAL A 82 -11.63 6.28 -9.29
C VAL A 82 -12.06 6.88 -10.63
N LYS A 83 -12.50 8.15 -10.64
CA LYS A 83 -12.87 8.85 -11.87
C LYS A 83 -11.73 8.92 -12.89
N VAL A 84 -10.52 9.23 -12.44
CA VAL A 84 -9.34 9.30 -13.33
C VAL A 84 -9.01 7.92 -13.90
N ILE A 85 -9.05 6.88 -13.07
CA ILE A 85 -8.78 5.50 -13.48
C ILE A 85 -9.81 5.05 -14.52
N LEU A 86 -11.11 5.17 -14.21
CA LEU A 86 -12.18 4.71 -15.10
C LEU A 86 -12.27 5.50 -16.41
N ALA A 87 -11.80 6.76 -16.43
CA ALA A 87 -11.72 7.54 -17.67
C ALA A 87 -10.75 6.91 -18.71
N GLN A 88 -9.79 6.10 -18.27
CA GLN A 88 -8.88 5.37 -19.16
C GLN A 88 -9.49 4.05 -19.70
N GLN A 89 -10.69 3.68 -19.25
CA GLN A 89 -11.37 2.43 -19.62
C GLN A 89 -10.49 1.18 -19.37
N PRO A 90 -9.99 0.99 -18.14
CA PRO A 90 -9.09 -0.12 -17.83
C PRO A 90 -9.80 -1.46 -18.03
N LYS A 91 -9.10 -2.45 -18.59
CA LYS A 91 -9.66 -3.80 -18.78
C LYS A 91 -8.92 -4.83 -17.94
N LYS A 92 -7.60 -4.71 -17.85
CA LYS A 92 -6.73 -5.62 -17.09
C LYS A 92 -5.89 -4.82 -16.12
N VAL A 93 -6.31 -4.80 -14.86
CA VAL A 93 -5.72 -3.97 -13.82
C VAL A 93 -4.83 -4.81 -12.90
N LEU A 94 -3.66 -4.27 -12.56
CA LEU A 94 -2.87 -4.67 -11.40
C LEU A 94 -2.85 -3.51 -10.40
N GLU A 95 -3.33 -3.74 -9.18
CA GLU A 95 -3.20 -2.82 -8.06
C GLU A 95 -2.14 -3.35 -7.09
N ILE A 96 -1.04 -2.61 -6.94
CA ILE A 96 0.04 -2.96 -6.02
C ILE A 96 -0.16 -2.20 -4.71
N GLY A 97 -0.27 -2.93 -3.60
CA GLY A 97 -0.68 -2.38 -2.31
C GLY A 97 -2.18 -2.09 -2.26
N CYS A 98 -3.02 -3.07 -2.61
CA CYS A 98 -4.48 -2.90 -2.70
C CYS A 98 -5.17 -2.68 -1.35
N GLY A 99 -4.47 -2.92 -0.23
CA GLY A 99 -4.94 -2.71 1.13
C GLY A 99 -6.28 -3.41 1.36
N THR A 100 -7.23 -2.69 1.96
CA THR A 100 -8.58 -3.22 2.23
C THR A 100 -9.54 -3.09 1.04
N GLY A 101 -9.02 -2.78 -0.16
CA GLY A 101 -9.77 -2.77 -1.41
C GLY A 101 -10.54 -1.49 -1.72
N LEU A 102 -10.14 -0.33 -1.17
CA LEU A 102 -10.84 0.95 -1.38
C LEU A 102 -11.04 1.29 -2.86
N ILE A 103 -9.99 1.16 -3.68
CA ILE A 103 -10.08 1.37 -5.14
C ILE A 103 -10.60 0.10 -5.82
N LEU A 104 -10.10 -1.08 -5.44
CA LEU A 104 -10.53 -2.38 -5.96
C LEU A 104 -12.04 -2.50 -6.10
N PHE A 105 -12.79 -2.27 -5.02
CA PHE A 105 -14.25 -2.46 -5.04
C PHE A 105 -14.99 -1.47 -5.95
N GLN A 106 -14.38 -0.34 -6.30
CA GLN A 106 -14.97 0.65 -7.21
C GLN A 106 -14.59 0.41 -8.66
N VAL A 107 -13.39 -0.11 -8.92
CA VAL A 107 -12.84 -0.25 -10.28
C VAL A 107 -13.05 -1.65 -10.86
N ALA A 108 -12.87 -2.69 -10.05
CA ALA A 108 -13.00 -4.08 -10.49
C ALA A 108 -14.33 -4.42 -11.20
N PRO A 109 -15.52 -3.88 -10.80
CA PRO A 109 -16.77 -4.12 -11.52
C PRO A 109 -16.77 -3.69 -13.00
N HIS A 110 -15.85 -2.81 -13.39
CA HIS A 110 -15.72 -2.27 -14.75
C HIS A 110 -14.61 -2.94 -15.57
N CYS A 111 -13.86 -3.87 -14.97
CA CYS A 111 -12.70 -4.51 -15.56
C CYS A 111 -13.02 -5.94 -15.99
N GLN A 112 -12.26 -6.45 -16.96
CA GLN A 112 -12.29 -7.86 -17.32
C GLN A 112 -11.53 -8.69 -16.30
N HIS A 113 -10.35 -8.22 -15.88
CA HIS A 113 -9.50 -8.85 -14.86
C HIS A 113 -9.00 -7.76 -13.90
N TYR A 114 -9.04 -8.04 -12.60
CA TYR A 114 -8.51 -7.15 -11.57
C TYR A 114 -7.65 -7.93 -10.59
N TRP A 115 -6.35 -7.68 -10.59
CA TRP A 115 -5.41 -8.34 -9.71
C TRP A 115 -4.96 -7.36 -8.64
N GLY A 116 -5.04 -7.75 -7.38
CA GLY A 116 -4.55 -6.99 -6.24
C GLY A 116 -3.40 -7.71 -5.56
N THR A 117 -2.30 -7.01 -5.33
CA THR A 117 -1.22 -7.49 -4.47
C THR A 117 -1.16 -6.68 -3.19
N ASP A 118 -0.88 -7.34 -2.07
CA ASP A 118 -0.59 -6.66 -0.82
C ASP A 118 0.31 -7.53 0.04
N ILE A 119 1.16 -6.91 0.86
CA ILE A 119 2.03 -7.60 1.82
C ILE A 119 1.26 -8.04 3.06
N SER A 120 0.09 -7.44 3.32
CA SER A 120 -0.80 -7.77 4.43
C SER A 120 -1.80 -8.84 4.04
N SER A 121 -1.60 -10.06 4.52
CA SER A 121 -2.61 -11.12 4.40
C SER A 121 -3.93 -10.73 5.08
N VAL A 122 -3.89 -9.94 6.15
CA VAL A 122 -5.09 -9.44 6.84
C VAL A 122 -5.94 -8.57 5.91
N ALA A 123 -5.30 -7.72 5.11
CA ALA A 123 -6.00 -6.86 4.16
C ALA A 123 -6.65 -7.68 3.03
N LEU A 124 -5.93 -8.69 2.52
CA LEU A 124 -6.44 -9.60 1.50
C LEU A 124 -7.60 -10.45 2.03
N ASP A 125 -7.50 -11.00 3.24
CA ASP A 125 -8.57 -11.75 3.92
C ASP A 125 -9.82 -10.88 4.08
N HIS A 126 -9.66 -9.60 4.40
CA HIS A 126 -10.75 -8.63 4.45
C HIS A 126 -11.43 -8.47 3.07
N ILE A 127 -10.66 -8.26 2.00
CA ILE A 127 -11.23 -8.15 0.65
C ILE A 127 -11.98 -9.44 0.29
N GLN A 128 -11.41 -10.61 0.54
CA GLN A 128 -12.04 -11.90 0.23
C GLN A 128 -13.38 -12.03 0.95
N ARG A 129 -13.42 -11.78 2.25
CA ARG A 129 -14.65 -11.83 3.05
C ARG A 129 -15.71 -10.87 2.51
N ILE A 130 -15.35 -9.60 2.30
CA ILE A 130 -16.28 -8.59 1.78
C ILE A 130 -16.79 -8.96 0.39
N ASN A 131 -15.93 -9.50 -0.48
CA ASN A 131 -16.33 -9.93 -1.82
C ASN A 131 -17.33 -11.11 -1.76
N GLN A 132 -17.10 -12.07 -0.87
CA GLN A 132 -17.98 -13.23 -0.66
C GLN A 132 -19.35 -12.84 -0.09
N GLU A 133 -19.37 -11.89 0.85
CA GLU A 133 -20.58 -11.39 1.52
C GLU A 133 -21.34 -10.34 0.68
N GLY A 134 -20.71 -9.79 -0.36
CA GLY A 134 -21.22 -8.65 -1.11
C GLY A 134 -21.17 -8.84 -2.63
N PRO A 135 -20.30 -8.11 -3.35
CA PRO A 135 -20.41 -7.94 -4.80
C PRO A 135 -20.06 -9.16 -5.64
N GLN A 136 -19.44 -10.21 -5.07
CA GLN A 136 -19.12 -11.47 -5.75
C GLN A 136 -18.38 -11.28 -7.08
N LEU A 137 -17.34 -10.44 -7.06
CA LEU A 137 -16.52 -10.09 -8.22
C LEU A 137 -15.61 -11.28 -8.57
N GLU A 138 -16.04 -12.14 -9.49
CA GLU A 138 -15.31 -13.34 -9.94
C GLU A 138 -14.01 -13.00 -10.70
N GLN A 139 -13.93 -11.80 -11.26
CA GLN A 139 -12.76 -11.30 -11.97
C GLN A 139 -11.61 -10.83 -11.07
N VAL A 140 -11.83 -10.81 -9.75
CA VAL A 140 -10.83 -10.38 -8.78
C VAL A 140 -9.92 -11.54 -8.40
N ARG A 141 -8.60 -11.32 -8.49
CA ARG A 141 -7.57 -12.22 -7.98
C ARG A 141 -6.68 -11.47 -7.00
N LEU A 142 -6.32 -12.13 -5.90
CA LEU A 142 -5.51 -11.53 -4.84
C LEU A 142 -4.25 -12.37 -4.62
N LEU A 143 -3.11 -11.69 -4.50
CA LEU A 143 -1.82 -12.34 -4.28
C LEU A 143 -1.13 -11.70 -3.07
N HIS A 144 -0.75 -12.54 -2.11
CA HIS A 144 0.06 -12.12 -0.97
C HIS A 144 1.51 -12.01 -1.42
N SER A 145 1.99 -10.78 -1.61
CA SER A 145 3.32 -10.51 -2.19
C SER A 145 3.82 -9.11 -1.82
N THR A 146 5.14 -8.94 -1.81
CA THR A 146 5.77 -7.61 -1.75
C THR A 146 5.56 -6.88 -3.09
N ALA A 147 5.70 -5.55 -3.08
CA ALA A 147 5.47 -4.76 -4.29
C ALA A 147 6.46 -5.05 -5.43
N ASP A 148 7.65 -5.55 -5.09
CA ASP A 148 8.71 -5.93 -6.02
C ASP A 148 8.71 -7.41 -6.42
N ASN A 149 7.72 -8.19 -5.95
CA ASN A 149 7.58 -9.58 -6.34
C ASN A 149 6.51 -9.74 -7.44
N PHE A 150 6.98 -10.06 -8.65
CA PHE A 150 6.14 -10.28 -9.83
C PHE A 150 5.90 -11.76 -10.16
N GLU A 151 6.29 -12.67 -9.28
CA GLU A 151 6.07 -14.11 -9.48
C GLU A 151 4.57 -14.42 -9.65
N GLY A 152 4.22 -15.04 -10.78
CA GLY A 152 2.84 -15.38 -11.12
C GLY A 152 2.07 -14.28 -11.87
N LEU A 153 2.67 -13.12 -12.13
CA LEU A 153 2.09 -12.01 -12.90
C LEU A 153 2.54 -11.98 -14.37
N GLU A 154 3.56 -12.76 -14.73
CA GLU A 154 4.39 -12.53 -15.93
C GLU A 154 3.65 -12.73 -17.26
N SER A 155 2.53 -13.45 -17.25
CA SER A 155 1.79 -13.83 -18.47
C SER A 155 0.48 -13.07 -18.69
N GLU A 156 0.05 -12.24 -17.73
CA GLU A 156 -1.32 -11.70 -17.72
C GLU A 156 -1.50 -10.45 -18.59
N GLY A 157 -0.44 -9.66 -18.74
CA GLY A 157 -0.39 -8.43 -19.55
C GLY A 157 -1.43 -7.40 -19.09
N PHE A 158 -1.05 -6.53 -18.15
CA PHE A 158 -1.92 -5.48 -17.61
C PHE A 158 -1.89 -4.21 -18.47
N ASP A 159 -3.04 -3.57 -18.66
CA ASP A 159 -3.14 -2.28 -19.36
C ASP A 159 -3.10 -1.08 -18.41
N THR A 160 -3.30 -1.33 -17.11
CA THR A 160 -3.32 -0.32 -16.06
C THR A 160 -2.67 -0.88 -14.80
N ILE A 161 -1.66 -0.19 -14.28
CA ILE A 161 -1.02 -0.50 -13.00
C ILE A 161 -1.29 0.65 -12.04
N ILE A 162 -1.80 0.33 -10.84
CA ILE A 162 -2.18 1.29 -9.81
C ILE A 162 -1.18 1.19 -8.66
N LEU A 163 -0.52 2.31 -8.37
CA LEU A 163 0.36 2.53 -7.22
C LEU A 163 -0.19 3.68 -6.37
N ASN A 164 -1.38 3.51 -5.81
CA ASN A 164 -2.06 4.57 -5.07
C ASN A 164 -1.72 4.48 -3.57
N SER A 165 -1.06 5.51 -3.03
CA SER A 165 -0.70 5.60 -1.61
C SER A 165 0.14 4.43 -1.09
N VAL A 166 0.99 3.82 -1.92
CA VAL A 166 1.89 2.72 -1.53
C VAL A 166 3.38 3.09 -1.55
N VAL A 167 3.79 3.95 -2.50
CA VAL A 167 5.20 4.28 -2.74
C VAL A 167 5.88 4.90 -1.53
N GLN A 168 5.13 5.63 -0.68
CA GLN A 168 5.67 6.23 0.55
C GLN A 168 6.20 5.21 1.58
N TYR A 169 5.90 3.92 1.43
CA TYR A 169 6.36 2.85 2.31
C TYR A 169 7.57 2.10 1.76
N PHE A 170 8.00 2.43 0.53
CA PHE A 170 9.18 1.80 -0.07
C PHE A 170 10.45 2.27 0.63
N PRO A 171 11.43 1.37 0.83
CA PRO A 171 12.60 1.66 1.65
C PRO A 171 13.54 2.70 0.99
N HIS A 172 13.62 2.72 -0.34
CA HIS A 172 14.50 3.61 -1.09
C HIS A 172 14.08 3.73 -2.57
N ILE A 173 14.72 4.65 -3.31
CA ILE A 173 14.39 4.91 -4.72
C ILE A 173 14.64 3.68 -5.62
N ASP A 174 15.73 2.93 -5.42
CA ASP A 174 15.97 1.74 -6.25
C ASP A 174 14.91 0.65 -6.06
N TYR A 175 14.21 0.61 -4.92
CA TYR A 175 13.08 -0.30 -4.72
C TYR A 175 11.92 0.12 -5.62
N LEU A 176 11.60 1.42 -5.67
CA LEU A 176 10.62 1.94 -6.63
C LEU A 176 11.01 1.63 -8.07
N LEU A 177 12.29 1.82 -8.43
CA LEU A 177 12.75 1.51 -9.78
C LEU A 177 12.56 0.03 -10.14
N ARG A 178 12.90 -0.90 -9.23
CA ARG A 178 12.61 -2.33 -9.43
C ARG A 178 11.13 -2.61 -9.65
N VAL A 179 10.25 -1.99 -8.85
CA VAL A 179 8.80 -2.13 -9.01
C VAL A 179 8.31 -1.59 -10.36
N LEU A 180 8.91 -0.51 -10.87
CA LEU A 180 8.53 0.07 -12.16
C LEU A 180 9.11 -0.70 -13.36
N GLU A 181 10.25 -1.37 -13.17
CA GLU A 181 10.91 -2.17 -14.21
C GLU A 181 10.21 -3.51 -14.44
N GLY A 182 9.63 -4.11 -13.38
CA GLY A 182 8.89 -5.38 -13.44
C GLY A 182 9.81 -6.58 -13.46
#